data_AF-A0A0J9WPV1-F1
#
_entry.id   AF-A0A0J9WPV1-F1
#
_cell.length_a   1.000
_cell.length_b   1.000
_cell.length_c   1.000
_cell.angle_alpha   90.00
_cell.angle_beta   90.00
_cell.angle_gamma   90.00
#
_symmetry.space_group_name_H-M   'P 1'
#
loop_
_entity.id
_entity.type
_entity.pdbx_description
1 polymer ?
#
loop_
_entity_poly.entity_id
_entity_poly.type
_entity_poly.pdbx_seq_one_letter_code
_entity_poly.pdbx_strand_id
1 'polypeptide(L)'
;MIATLLVVIAILTAVHALIQSTISLCTARKRERPAARRFDAIIGSPETDTESPALFVGPKDQTADFMDENLVSNIEDDSVTNKRDAQAVSVGLFDQTATWAKLLDECRRMESDSQDWEKLSWRVHHGTNRPDIQGNAALTVVVQRNSGKPPPSTCSKMPRTTFAITTIRDVVEIAAFFGLHWINFDSHEGFYAAGNGLTLAGAREKGIGFVFQFQRTGPGLSAKRIIPALEIRELCFGAIPTFYRTVEMDETYSVPLDTPASLETLRLGTRDKVTGTLFTIGCNRRSIRAYLEKEKDILLFPVVFEIIGMLAQTLHMKDRCFTYIPNPTSLQLNKHLFSLQRLLSSFCSLILEEETRALRTAGKGSQEICRLCRIASHLDRELPQDRGLSLGPMHQNELHIALNELDVSLKTYCKALVLDVLRCHLEEILQAGVRPGLETTEEQDLFSDLAFASRDTLEQEFMERYFRVIRHRVVGREPRSSKVSNVMMERNAVWCALVLRMICWLSLHNFHEGDILVPDYDLDELKTLVYITALSDTSSFFLKQP
;
A
#
# COMPACT_ATOMS: atom_id res chain seq x y z
N MET A 1 32.54 48.54 -7.01
CA MET A 1 32.32 47.76 -5.77
C MET A 1 30.90 47.24 -5.64
N ILE A 2 29.86 48.09 -5.55
CA ILE A 2 28.47 47.63 -5.39
C ILE A 2 27.97 46.81 -6.59
N ALA A 3 28.24 47.27 -7.82
CA ALA A 3 27.90 46.52 -9.04
C ALA A 3 28.60 45.15 -9.11
N THR A 4 29.86 45.09 -8.66
CA THR A 4 30.65 43.84 -8.62
C THR A 4 30.08 42.86 -7.59
N LEU A 5 29.62 43.35 -6.44
CA LEU A 5 28.97 42.55 -5.40
C LEU A 5 27.63 41.97 -5.89
N LEU A 6 26.83 42.75 -6.62
CA LEU A 6 25.56 42.30 -7.18
C LEU A 6 25.73 41.20 -8.23
N VAL A 7 26.77 41.30 -9.07
CA VAL A 7 27.11 40.25 -10.05
C VAL A 7 27.54 38.96 -9.34
N VAL A 8 28.33 39.05 -8.29
CA VAL A 8 28.74 37.88 -7.50
C VAL A 8 27.55 37.20 -6.82
N ILE A 9 26.62 37.97 -6.25
CA ILE A 9 25.39 37.44 -5.65
C ILE A 9 24.52 36.74 -6.69
N ALA A 10 24.36 37.33 -7.88
CA ALA A 10 23.59 36.73 -8.97
C ALA A 10 24.21 35.42 -9.49
N ILE A 11 25.54 35.34 -9.55
CA ILE A 11 26.25 34.11 -9.93
C ILE A 11 26.07 33.04 -8.84
N LEU A 12 26.17 33.41 -7.56
CA LEU A 12 25.99 32.46 -6.46
C LEU A 12 24.56 31.92 -6.37
N THR A 13 23.54 32.74 -6.62
CA THR A 13 22.14 32.28 -6.67
C THR A 13 21.88 31.38 -7.88
N ALA A 14 22.46 31.69 -9.04
CA ALA A 14 22.37 30.84 -10.22
C ALA A 14 23.06 29.48 -10.02
N VAL A 15 24.25 29.46 -9.40
CA VAL A 15 24.97 28.22 -9.07
C VAL A 15 24.20 27.40 -8.03
N HIS A 16 23.62 28.04 -7.01
CA HIS A 16 22.78 27.34 -6.03
C HIS A 16 21.53 26.71 -6.67
N ALA A 17 20.87 27.43 -7.59
CA ALA A 17 19.73 26.89 -8.34
C ALA A 17 20.12 25.72 -9.25
N LEU A 18 21.30 25.78 -9.89
CA LEU A 18 21.83 24.71 -10.71
C LEU A 18 22.16 23.46 -9.88
N ILE A 19 22.75 23.64 -8.70
CA ILE A 19 23.06 22.55 -7.76
C ILE A 19 21.76 21.90 -7.25
N GLN A 20 20.76 22.69 -6.84
CA GLN A 20 19.46 22.15 -6.40
C GLN A 20 18.74 21.40 -7.52
N SER A 21 18.77 21.91 -8.75
CA SER A 21 18.21 21.23 -9.93
C SER A 21 18.96 19.93 -10.25
N THR A 22 20.28 19.92 -10.15
CA THR A 22 21.11 18.73 -10.40
C THR A 22 20.94 17.67 -9.31
N ILE A 23 20.83 18.08 -8.05
CA ILE A 23 20.51 17.17 -6.93
C ILE A 23 19.11 16.56 -7.14
N SER A 24 18.11 17.38 -7.50
CA SER A 24 16.75 16.93 -7.80
C SER A 24 16.72 15.94 -8.97
N LEU A 25 17.44 16.24 -10.07
CA LEU A 25 17.59 15.33 -11.21
C LEU A 25 18.32 14.04 -10.84
N CYS A 26 19.38 14.11 -10.03
CA CYS A 26 20.13 12.92 -9.59
C CYS A 26 19.30 12.05 -8.63
N THR A 27 18.45 12.65 -7.79
CA THR A 27 17.49 11.91 -6.95
C THR A 27 16.36 11.29 -7.77
N ALA A 28 15.91 11.95 -8.85
CA ALA A 28 14.93 11.40 -9.79
C ALA A 28 15.53 10.24 -10.60
N ARG A 29 16.73 10.41 -11.18
CA ARG A 29 17.40 9.40 -12.01
C ARG A 29 17.83 8.14 -11.25
N LYS A 30 18.09 8.24 -9.93
CA LYS A 30 18.34 7.06 -9.07
C LYS A 30 17.05 6.30 -8.73
N ARG A 31 15.90 6.98 -8.66
CA ARG A 31 14.57 6.34 -8.48
C ARG A 31 14.05 5.66 -9.76
N GLU A 32 14.53 6.06 -10.93
CA GLU A 32 14.08 5.57 -12.25
C GLU A 32 14.78 4.29 -12.75
N ARG A 33 15.65 3.66 -11.95
CA ARG A 33 16.18 2.34 -12.35
C ARG A 33 15.03 1.31 -12.30
N PRO A 34 14.75 0.59 -13.41
CA PRO A 34 13.75 -0.47 -13.37
C PRO A 34 14.20 -1.52 -12.36
N ALA A 35 13.36 -1.74 -11.35
CA ALA A 35 13.52 -2.80 -10.37
C ALA A 35 13.39 -4.16 -11.07
N ALA A 36 14.47 -4.66 -11.66
CA ALA A 36 14.53 -6.04 -12.13
C ALA A 36 14.56 -6.95 -10.88
N ARG A 37 13.42 -7.52 -10.51
CA ARG A 37 13.34 -8.49 -9.42
C ARG A 37 13.63 -9.90 -9.89
N ARG A 38 14.42 -10.59 -9.05
CA ARG A 38 14.72 -12.00 -9.13
C ARG A 38 13.68 -12.78 -8.32
N PHE A 39 12.77 -13.45 -9.01
CA PHE A 39 12.00 -14.55 -8.45
C PHE A 39 12.84 -15.82 -8.60
N ASP A 40 13.13 -16.48 -7.49
CA ASP A 40 13.76 -17.81 -7.52
C ASP A 40 12.65 -18.86 -7.62
N ALA A 41 12.00 -18.97 -8.79
CA ALA A 41 11.15 -20.11 -9.08
C ALA A 41 12.05 -21.26 -9.52
N ILE A 42 12.24 -22.24 -8.65
CA ILE A 42 13.25 -23.29 -8.73
C ILE A 42 12.69 -24.49 -9.56
N ILE A 43 13.11 -24.66 -10.82
CA ILE A 43 12.60 -25.70 -11.75
C ILE A 43 13.42 -27.01 -11.68
N GLY A 44 12.86 -28.10 -11.15
CA GLY A 44 13.44 -29.43 -11.38
C GLY A 44 13.10 -29.96 -12.78
N SER A 45 14.09 -30.41 -13.55
CA SER A 45 13.89 -31.20 -14.78
C SER A 45 14.80 -32.43 -14.78
N PRO A 46 14.35 -33.59 -15.28
CA PRO A 46 15.21 -34.72 -15.53
C PRO A 46 16.12 -34.42 -16.73
N GLU A 47 17.37 -34.86 -16.64
CA GLU A 47 18.35 -34.79 -17.73
C GLU A 47 17.80 -35.48 -18.98
N THR A 48 17.79 -34.76 -20.09
CA THR A 48 17.98 -35.36 -21.41
C THR A 48 19.01 -34.50 -22.12
N ASP A 49 20.18 -35.10 -22.35
CA ASP A 49 21.28 -34.53 -23.11
C ASP A 49 20.78 -33.97 -24.44
N THR A 50 20.97 -32.67 -24.67
CA THR A 50 21.38 -32.05 -25.95
C THR A 50 21.41 -30.53 -25.79
N GLU A 51 22.56 -29.95 -26.09
CA GLU A 51 22.87 -28.52 -26.06
C GLU A 51 22.15 -27.75 -27.18
N SER A 52 21.50 -26.63 -26.85
CA SER A 52 21.57 -25.32 -27.57
C SER A 52 20.47 -24.36 -27.07
N PRO A 53 20.75 -23.04 -26.91
CA PRO A 53 19.75 -22.04 -26.52
C PRO A 53 18.94 -21.58 -27.75
N ALA A 54 17.64 -21.83 -27.77
CA ALA A 54 16.78 -21.38 -28.85
C ALA A 54 16.19 -19.98 -28.56
N LEU A 55 16.70 -19.00 -29.31
CA LEU A 55 16.10 -17.68 -29.52
C LEU A 55 14.96 -17.86 -30.54
N PHE A 56 13.70 -17.85 -30.13
CA PHE A 56 12.58 -18.01 -31.06
C PHE A 56 12.03 -16.65 -31.54
N VAL A 57 12.37 -16.34 -32.79
CA VAL A 57 11.71 -15.40 -33.69
C VAL A 57 10.50 -16.12 -34.29
N GLY A 58 9.30 -15.56 -34.17
CA GLY A 58 8.09 -16.16 -34.75
C GLY A 58 7.95 -15.85 -36.26
N PRO A 59 7.43 -16.78 -37.07
CA PRO A 59 6.88 -16.47 -38.38
C PRO A 59 5.33 -16.40 -38.37
N LYS A 60 4.85 -15.67 -39.37
CA LYS A 60 3.48 -15.26 -39.68
C LYS A 60 2.55 -16.41 -40.10
N ASP A 61 1.26 -16.13 -39.90
CA ASP A 61 0.08 -16.47 -40.72
C ASP A 61 0.04 -17.83 -41.44
N GLN A 62 -0.96 -18.63 -41.07
CA GLN A 62 -1.83 -19.28 -42.05
C GLN A 62 -3.11 -19.88 -41.42
N THR A 63 -4.24 -19.31 -41.88
CA THR A 63 -5.48 -19.93 -42.37
C THR A 63 -6.38 -20.79 -41.46
N ALA A 64 -7.62 -20.31 -41.41
CA ALA A 64 -8.86 -20.98 -41.07
C ALA A 64 -9.15 -22.25 -41.89
N ASP A 65 -9.86 -23.19 -41.29
CA ASP A 65 -11.19 -23.66 -41.75
C ASP A 65 -11.73 -24.72 -40.76
N PHE A 66 -12.94 -24.49 -40.22
CA PHE A 66 -13.73 -25.47 -39.47
C PHE A 66 -15.06 -25.64 -40.20
N MET A 67 -15.36 -26.88 -40.60
CA MET A 67 -16.71 -27.31 -41.00
C MET A 67 -17.39 -28.05 -39.84
N ASP A 68 -18.71 -27.97 -39.90
CA ASP A 68 -19.69 -28.16 -38.84
C ASP A 68 -20.18 -29.61 -38.69
N GLU A 69 -20.85 -29.79 -37.55
CA GLU A 69 -22.06 -30.61 -37.33
C GLU A 69 -22.06 -32.14 -37.05
N ASN A 70 -22.82 -32.43 -35.97
CA ASN A 70 -23.66 -33.60 -35.67
C ASN A 70 -23.05 -34.84 -34.99
N LEU A 71 -23.43 -35.08 -33.72
CA LEU A 71 -24.41 -36.13 -33.39
C LEU A 71 -24.85 -36.06 -31.91
N VAL A 72 -26.18 -36.04 -31.70
CA VAL A 72 -26.89 -36.13 -30.41
C VAL A 72 -27.40 -37.56 -30.19
N SER A 73 -27.31 -38.08 -28.97
CA SER A 73 -28.14 -39.13 -28.32
C SER A 73 -27.38 -39.68 -27.10
N ASN A 74 -27.91 -40.03 -25.92
CA ASN A 74 -29.25 -40.17 -25.37
C ASN A 74 -29.17 -39.94 -23.85
N ILE A 75 -30.29 -39.53 -23.25
CA ILE A 75 -30.54 -39.40 -21.82
C ILE A 75 -31.24 -40.68 -21.34
N GLU A 76 -30.75 -41.28 -20.25
CA GLU A 76 -31.57 -42.12 -19.36
C GLU A 76 -31.31 -41.69 -17.90
N ASP A 77 -32.41 -41.33 -17.23
CA ASP A 77 -32.55 -41.01 -15.81
C ASP A 77 -32.46 -42.30 -14.98
N ASP A 78 -31.83 -42.25 -13.79
CA ASP A 78 -32.42 -42.95 -12.64
C ASP A 78 -31.91 -42.50 -11.26
N SER A 79 -32.88 -42.13 -10.43
CA SER A 79 -32.98 -42.30 -8.98
C SER A 79 -32.25 -41.37 -7.98
N VAL A 80 -33.09 -40.77 -7.15
CA VAL A 80 -32.86 -39.91 -5.99
C VAL A 80 -32.36 -40.71 -4.78
N THR A 81 -31.32 -40.25 -4.09
CA THR A 81 -31.17 -40.42 -2.63
C THR A 81 -30.45 -39.25 -1.98
N ASN A 82 -31.16 -38.56 -1.08
CA ASN A 82 -30.68 -37.51 -0.19
C ASN A 82 -29.60 -38.02 0.77
N LYS A 83 -28.39 -37.45 0.74
CA LYS A 83 -27.50 -37.33 1.90
C LYS A 83 -26.82 -35.96 1.93
N ARG A 84 -26.88 -35.34 3.11
CA ARG A 84 -26.22 -34.09 3.48
C ARG A 84 -24.73 -34.38 3.59
N ASP A 85 -23.92 -33.89 2.66
CA ASP A 85 -22.47 -34.02 2.73
C ASP A 85 -21.82 -32.66 2.46
N ALA A 86 -20.94 -32.27 3.38
CA ALA A 86 -20.09 -31.10 3.30
C ALA A 86 -19.30 -31.13 1.99
N GLN A 87 -19.33 -30.02 1.25
CA GLN A 87 -18.69 -29.87 -0.05
C GLN A 87 -17.17 -29.81 0.12
N ALA A 88 -16.55 -30.96 0.32
CA ALA A 88 -15.14 -31.16 0.01
C ALA A 88 -15.00 -31.04 -1.51
N VAL A 89 -14.41 -29.94 -1.97
CA VAL A 89 -14.03 -29.76 -3.38
C VAL A 89 -13.06 -30.89 -3.71
N SER A 90 -13.52 -31.88 -4.47
CA SER A 90 -12.67 -32.96 -4.98
C SER A 90 -11.67 -32.33 -5.95
N VAL A 91 -10.40 -32.26 -5.55
CA VAL A 91 -9.27 -31.86 -6.38
C VAL A 91 -9.18 -32.81 -7.57
N GLY A 92 -9.68 -32.35 -8.72
CA GLY A 92 -9.66 -33.11 -9.97
C GLY A 92 -8.25 -33.35 -10.48
N LEU A 93 -8.08 -34.44 -11.26
CA LEU A 93 -6.83 -34.84 -11.89
C LEU A 93 -6.09 -33.63 -12.52
N PHE A 94 -4.84 -33.46 -12.12
CA PHE A 94 -3.93 -32.43 -12.63
C PHE A 94 -3.82 -32.50 -14.16
N ASP A 95 -4.34 -31.50 -14.86
CA ASP A 95 -4.04 -31.26 -16.28
C ASP A 95 -2.54 -30.99 -16.41
N GLN A 96 -1.85 -31.77 -17.25
CA GLN A 96 -0.40 -31.98 -17.23
C GLN A 96 0.39 -30.90 -17.99
N THR A 97 -0.24 -29.77 -18.34
CA THR A 97 0.40 -28.65 -19.01
C THR A 97 1.20 -27.77 -18.03
N ALA A 98 2.35 -27.24 -18.44
CA ALA A 98 3.29 -26.50 -17.57
C ALA A 98 2.60 -25.32 -16.84
N THR A 99 2.18 -25.58 -15.62
CA THR A 99 1.28 -24.74 -14.82
C THR A 99 1.87 -23.37 -14.47
N TRP A 100 3.18 -23.27 -14.24
CA TRP A 100 3.84 -21.99 -14.01
C TRP A 100 3.87 -21.10 -15.26
N ALA A 101 3.80 -21.67 -16.47
CA ALA A 101 3.75 -20.88 -17.70
C ALA A 101 2.43 -20.11 -17.82
N LYS A 102 1.32 -20.68 -17.34
CA LYS A 102 0.02 -19.98 -17.25
C LYS A 102 0.07 -18.81 -16.26
N LEU A 103 0.74 -18.99 -15.11
CA LEU A 103 0.98 -17.90 -14.15
C LEU A 103 1.77 -16.76 -14.80
N LEU A 104 2.83 -17.07 -15.55
CA LEU A 104 3.62 -16.07 -16.26
C LEU A 104 2.86 -15.37 -17.38
N ASP A 105 2.04 -16.11 -18.14
CA ASP A 105 1.20 -15.50 -19.17
C ASP A 105 0.17 -14.56 -18.53
N GLU A 106 -0.35 -14.90 -17.35
CA GLU A 106 -1.22 -14.02 -16.58
C GLU A 106 -0.50 -12.76 -16.08
N CYS A 107 0.74 -12.87 -15.59
CA CYS A 107 1.57 -11.69 -15.27
C CYS A 107 1.71 -10.77 -16.49
N ARG A 108 2.02 -11.33 -17.66
CA ARG A 108 2.18 -10.59 -18.92
C ARG A 108 0.86 -9.93 -19.34
N ARG A 109 -0.26 -10.64 -19.24
CA ARG A 109 -1.60 -10.14 -19.55
C ARG A 109 -1.98 -8.98 -18.63
N MET A 110 -1.82 -9.14 -17.32
CA MET A 110 -2.11 -8.09 -16.34
C MET A 110 -1.29 -6.82 -16.62
N GLU A 111 -0.01 -6.96 -16.96
CA GLU A 111 0.84 -5.82 -17.32
C GLU A 111 0.30 -5.11 -18.57
N SER A 112 -0.05 -5.85 -19.62
CA SER A 112 -0.64 -5.30 -20.85
C SER A 112 -1.95 -4.57 -20.58
N ASP A 113 -2.91 -5.23 -19.92
CA ASP A 113 -4.24 -4.69 -19.61
C ASP A 113 -4.15 -3.43 -18.74
N SER A 114 -3.15 -3.38 -17.85
CA SER A 114 -2.91 -2.23 -16.99
C SER A 114 -2.29 -1.05 -17.72
N GLN A 115 -1.39 -1.31 -18.68
CA GLN A 115 -0.84 -0.26 -19.53
C GLN A 115 -1.90 0.36 -20.44
N ASP A 116 -2.78 -0.46 -21.00
CA ASP A 116 -3.86 0.04 -21.87
C ASP A 116 -4.92 0.82 -21.07
N TRP A 117 -5.27 0.34 -19.88
CA TRP A 117 -6.10 1.09 -18.94
C TRP A 117 -5.47 2.42 -18.54
N GLU A 118 -4.16 2.45 -18.27
CA GLU A 118 -3.43 3.67 -17.92
C GLU A 118 -3.46 4.69 -19.06
N LYS A 119 -3.16 4.26 -20.30
CA LYS A 119 -3.27 5.13 -21.50
C LYS A 119 -4.68 5.68 -21.67
N LEU A 120 -5.70 4.85 -21.45
CA LEU A 120 -7.09 5.30 -21.50
C LEU A 120 -7.40 6.32 -20.40
N SER A 121 -6.92 6.08 -19.18
CA SER A 121 -7.14 6.97 -18.03
C SER A 121 -6.57 8.37 -18.26
N TRP A 122 -5.37 8.45 -18.86
CA TRP A 122 -4.77 9.72 -19.29
C TRP A 122 -5.62 10.43 -20.35
N ARG A 123 -6.05 9.71 -21.39
CA ARG A 123 -6.88 10.28 -22.46
C ARG A 123 -8.24 10.78 -21.95
N VAL A 124 -8.91 10.00 -21.10
CA VAL A 124 -10.25 10.33 -20.59
C VAL A 124 -10.20 11.56 -19.68
N HIS A 125 -9.24 11.63 -18.76
CA HIS A 125 -9.20 12.70 -17.77
C HIS A 125 -8.52 13.98 -18.27
N HIS A 126 -7.63 13.88 -19.26
CA HIS A 126 -6.77 15.01 -19.65
C HIS A 126 -6.68 15.27 -21.14
N GLY A 127 -7.25 14.42 -22.00
CA GLY A 127 -7.16 14.57 -23.46
C GLY A 127 -5.74 14.44 -24.01
N THR A 128 -4.76 14.09 -23.18
CA THR A 128 -3.36 13.94 -23.54
C THR A 128 -2.96 12.46 -23.50
N ASN A 129 -1.88 12.15 -24.23
CA ASN A 129 -1.22 10.87 -24.07
C ASN A 129 -0.43 10.87 -22.76
N ARG A 130 -0.27 9.68 -22.18
CA ARG A 130 0.62 9.44 -21.03
C ARG A 130 2.01 10.06 -21.32
N PRO A 131 2.63 10.77 -20.35
CA PRO A 131 4.01 11.24 -20.49
C PRO A 131 4.95 10.08 -20.85
N ASP A 132 5.93 10.32 -21.72
CA ASP A 132 6.97 9.34 -22.03
C ASP A 132 7.92 9.27 -20.82
N ILE A 133 7.74 8.26 -19.98
CA ILE A 133 8.53 8.10 -18.75
C ILE A 133 9.80 7.33 -19.13
N GLN A 134 10.97 7.94 -18.92
CA GLN A 134 12.25 7.22 -18.96
C GLN A 134 12.29 6.23 -17.79
N GLY A 135 12.25 4.93 -18.12
CA GLY A 135 12.25 3.85 -17.15
C GLY A 135 10.96 3.04 -17.22
N ASN A 136 11.04 1.84 -17.79
CA ASN A 136 9.94 0.89 -17.75
C ASN A 136 9.78 0.37 -16.32
N ALA A 137 8.96 1.04 -15.51
CA ALA A 137 8.40 0.43 -14.30
C ALA A 137 7.41 -0.66 -14.73
N ALA A 138 7.96 -1.83 -15.08
CA ALA A 138 7.26 -3.03 -15.50
C ALA A 138 7.58 -4.15 -14.50
N LEU A 139 6.60 -5.01 -14.25
CA LEU A 139 6.81 -6.20 -13.42
C LEU A 139 7.86 -7.11 -14.10
N THR A 140 8.96 -7.37 -13.41
CA THR A 140 9.98 -8.33 -13.85
C THR A 140 9.82 -9.62 -13.07
N VAL A 141 9.52 -10.71 -13.74
CA VAL A 141 9.48 -12.06 -13.15
C VAL A 141 10.70 -12.85 -13.64
N VAL A 142 11.43 -13.48 -12.71
CA VAL A 142 12.56 -14.36 -13.04
C VAL A 142 12.19 -15.80 -12.73
N VAL A 143 12.73 -16.73 -13.50
CA VAL A 143 12.52 -18.16 -13.28
C VAL A 143 13.89 -18.82 -13.38
N GLN A 144 14.23 -19.66 -12.41
CA GLN A 144 15.55 -20.27 -12.31
C GLN A 144 15.45 -21.80 -12.32
N ARG A 145 16.26 -22.47 -13.13
CA ARG A 145 16.34 -23.93 -13.08
C ARG A 145 16.93 -24.40 -11.74
N ASN A 146 16.24 -25.32 -11.08
CA ASN A 146 16.78 -26.12 -9.98
C ASN A 146 17.70 -27.19 -10.54
N SER A 147 19.00 -27.09 -10.24
CA SER A 147 19.96 -28.17 -10.44
C SER A 147 20.13 -29.06 -9.19
N GLY A 148 19.33 -28.83 -8.14
CA GLY A 148 19.35 -29.62 -6.90
C GLY A 148 18.83 -31.04 -7.07
N LYS A 149 19.22 -31.93 -6.15
CA LYS A 149 18.75 -33.33 -6.08
C LYS A 149 17.22 -33.37 -6.10
N PRO A 150 16.61 -34.34 -6.82
CA PRO A 150 15.16 -34.50 -6.83
C PRO A 150 14.61 -34.63 -5.40
N PRO A 151 13.36 -34.22 -5.15
CA PRO A 151 12.73 -34.32 -3.84
C PRO A 151 12.85 -35.75 -3.29
N PRO A 152 12.98 -35.93 -1.97
CA PRO A 152 13.22 -37.23 -1.35
C PRO A 152 12.22 -38.26 -1.86
N SER A 153 12.76 -39.42 -2.26
CA SER A 153 12.13 -40.55 -2.96
C SER A 153 10.97 -41.24 -2.22
N THR A 154 10.46 -40.65 -1.14
CA THR A 154 9.30 -41.14 -0.38
C THR A 154 7.98 -40.85 -1.09
N CYS A 155 7.97 -40.00 -2.13
CA CYS A 155 6.77 -39.66 -2.87
C CYS A 155 6.60 -40.55 -4.12
N SER A 156 6.12 -41.79 -3.93
CA SER A 156 5.91 -42.76 -5.02
C SER A 156 4.78 -42.36 -6.01
N LYS A 157 4.14 -41.21 -5.81
CA LYS A 157 2.99 -40.71 -6.59
C LYS A 157 3.22 -39.33 -7.19
N MET A 158 4.43 -38.76 -7.10
CA MET A 158 4.69 -37.49 -7.78
C MET A 158 4.66 -37.71 -9.30
N PRO A 159 3.77 -37.05 -10.04
CA PRO A 159 3.84 -37.06 -11.50
C PRO A 159 5.19 -36.51 -11.93
N ARG A 160 5.75 -37.02 -13.03
CA ARG A 160 7.01 -36.55 -13.65
C ARG A 160 6.87 -35.15 -14.28
N THR A 161 6.08 -34.26 -13.69
CA THR A 161 5.72 -32.94 -14.22
C THR A 161 6.59 -31.84 -13.60
N THR A 162 6.85 -30.78 -14.37
CA THR A 162 7.64 -29.61 -13.98
C THR A 162 6.84 -28.67 -13.08
N PHE A 163 6.80 -28.95 -11.78
CA PHE A 163 6.23 -28.02 -10.81
C PHE A 163 7.18 -26.84 -10.57
N ALA A 164 6.61 -25.63 -10.44
CA ALA A 164 7.34 -24.52 -9.85
C ALA A 164 7.32 -24.67 -8.32
N ILE A 165 8.52 -24.62 -7.73
CA ILE A 165 8.71 -24.61 -6.29
C ILE A 165 8.96 -23.17 -5.87
N THR A 166 8.22 -22.72 -4.85
CA THR A 166 8.40 -21.41 -4.22
C THR A 166 8.09 -21.51 -2.73
N THR A 167 7.99 -20.41 -2.00
CA THR A 167 7.63 -20.38 -0.58
C THR A 167 6.25 -19.76 -0.34
N ILE A 168 5.62 -20.03 0.81
CA ILE A 168 4.36 -19.35 1.20
C ILE A 168 4.56 -17.83 1.19
N ARG A 169 5.73 -17.33 1.64
CA ARG A 169 6.08 -15.91 1.57
C ARG A 169 5.97 -15.34 0.16
N ASP A 170 6.57 -16.03 -0.81
CA ASP A 170 6.57 -15.57 -2.20
C ASP A 170 5.15 -15.66 -2.79
N VAL A 171 4.35 -16.65 -2.37
CA VAL A 171 2.93 -16.74 -2.75
C VAL A 171 2.12 -15.56 -2.22
N VAL A 172 2.36 -15.12 -0.98
CA VAL A 172 1.74 -13.90 -0.42
C VAL A 172 2.11 -12.67 -1.26
N GLU A 173 3.37 -12.54 -1.64
CA GLU A 173 3.84 -11.45 -2.50
C GLU A 173 3.22 -11.49 -3.90
N ILE A 174 3.17 -12.67 -4.53
CA ILE A 174 2.54 -12.89 -5.83
C ILE A 174 1.05 -12.54 -5.76
N ALA A 175 0.34 -13.02 -4.73
CA ALA A 175 -1.07 -12.73 -4.53
C ALA A 175 -1.33 -11.22 -4.41
N ALA A 176 -0.50 -10.52 -3.62
CA ALA A 176 -0.56 -9.08 -3.52
C ALA A 176 -0.33 -8.40 -4.87
N PHE A 177 0.69 -8.78 -5.66
CA PHE A 177 0.92 -8.18 -6.98
C PHE A 177 -0.27 -8.33 -7.94
N PHE A 178 -0.99 -9.45 -7.85
CA PHE A 178 -2.22 -9.66 -8.62
C PHE A 178 -3.43 -8.89 -8.08
N GLY A 179 -3.30 -8.17 -6.96
CA GLY A 179 -4.40 -7.49 -6.29
C GLY A 179 -5.39 -8.46 -5.65
N LEU A 180 -4.92 -9.65 -5.25
CA LEU A 180 -5.68 -10.57 -4.43
C LEU A 180 -5.62 -10.14 -2.97
N HIS A 181 -6.73 -10.29 -2.27
CA HIS A 181 -6.77 -10.20 -0.81
C HIS A 181 -7.12 -11.56 -0.23
N TRP A 182 -6.55 -11.87 0.93
CA TRP A 182 -6.76 -13.13 1.62
C TRP A 182 -8.13 -13.14 2.29
N ILE A 183 -8.89 -14.20 2.02
CA ILE A 183 -10.19 -14.47 2.65
C ILE A 183 -10.00 -15.53 3.73
N ASN A 184 -9.20 -16.57 3.44
CA ASN A 184 -8.73 -17.54 4.41
C ASN A 184 -7.21 -17.70 4.30
N PHE A 185 -6.52 -17.81 5.42
CA PHE A 185 -5.09 -18.04 5.46
C PHE A 185 -4.76 -18.87 6.69
N ASP A 186 -4.82 -20.19 6.53
CA ASP A 186 -4.61 -21.14 7.61
C ASP A 186 -4.01 -22.45 7.03
N SER A 187 -2.96 -22.99 7.64
CA SER A 187 -2.32 -24.23 7.17
C SER A 187 -3.17 -25.49 7.36
N HIS A 188 -4.12 -25.47 8.29
CA HIS A 188 -5.03 -26.55 8.60
C HIS A 188 -6.32 -26.47 7.78
N GLU A 189 -6.95 -25.29 7.71
CA GLU A 189 -8.20 -25.09 6.96
C GLU A 189 -7.97 -24.84 5.47
N GLY A 190 -6.78 -24.37 5.09
CA GLY A 190 -6.38 -24.04 3.73
C GLY A 190 -6.24 -22.53 3.50
N PHE A 191 -5.65 -22.21 2.36
CA PHE A 191 -5.39 -20.86 1.90
C PHE A 191 -6.39 -20.49 0.82
N TYR A 192 -6.98 -19.30 0.89
CA TYR A 192 -7.87 -18.80 -0.14
C TYR A 192 -7.77 -17.29 -0.28
N ALA A 193 -7.40 -16.81 -1.46
CA ALA A 193 -7.40 -15.41 -1.83
C ALA A 193 -8.21 -15.18 -3.10
N ALA A 194 -8.84 -14.01 -3.20
CA ALA A 194 -9.58 -13.62 -4.38
C ALA A 194 -9.38 -12.12 -4.64
N GLY A 195 -9.58 -11.70 -5.88
CA GLY A 195 -9.47 -10.30 -6.25
C GLY A 195 -9.13 -10.17 -7.72
N ASN A 196 -9.45 -9.02 -8.31
CA ASN A 196 -9.01 -8.69 -9.66
C ASN A 196 -9.34 -9.76 -10.74
N GLY A 197 -10.48 -10.46 -10.61
CA GLY A 197 -10.89 -11.52 -11.54
C GLY A 197 -10.11 -12.83 -11.41
N LEU A 198 -9.35 -12.99 -10.33
CA LEU A 198 -8.46 -14.10 -10.06
C LEU A 198 -8.78 -14.71 -8.68
N THR A 199 -8.49 -16.00 -8.53
CA THR A 199 -8.51 -16.68 -7.23
C THR A 199 -7.28 -17.55 -7.07
N LEU A 200 -6.87 -17.71 -5.82
CA LEU A 200 -5.75 -18.53 -5.42
C LEU A 200 -6.21 -19.41 -4.26
N ALA A 201 -6.22 -20.71 -4.47
CA ALA A 201 -6.57 -21.69 -3.45
C ALA A 201 -5.33 -22.52 -3.09
N GLY A 202 -5.10 -22.80 -1.82
CA GLY A 202 -3.99 -23.63 -1.37
C GLY A 202 -4.46 -24.65 -0.35
N ALA A 203 -4.03 -25.90 -0.49
CA ALA A 203 -4.38 -26.97 0.43
C ALA A 203 -3.21 -27.93 0.64
N ARG A 204 -3.24 -28.67 1.75
CA ARG A 204 -2.23 -29.67 2.06
C ARG A 204 -2.56 -30.99 1.37
N GLU A 205 -1.73 -31.38 0.41
CA GLU A 205 -1.85 -32.64 -0.31
C GLU A 205 -1.00 -33.75 0.30
N LYS A 206 -1.60 -34.92 0.48
CA LYS A 206 -0.96 -36.07 1.12
C LYS A 206 0.25 -36.54 0.31
N GLY A 207 1.43 -36.47 0.92
CA GLY A 207 2.69 -36.92 0.33
C GLY A 207 3.42 -35.87 -0.53
N ILE A 208 2.75 -34.77 -0.91
CA ILE A 208 3.35 -33.69 -1.71
C ILE A 208 3.69 -32.47 -0.83
N GLY A 209 2.83 -32.12 0.12
CA GLY A 209 2.94 -30.88 0.88
C GLY A 209 1.88 -29.86 0.46
N PHE A 210 2.14 -28.57 0.61
CA PHE A 210 1.19 -27.54 0.19
C PHE A 210 1.21 -27.36 -1.33
N VAL A 211 0.03 -27.40 -1.92
CA VAL A 211 -0.18 -27.14 -3.35
C VAL A 211 -1.11 -25.94 -3.48
N PHE A 212 -0.66 -24.94 -4.23
CA PHE A 212 -1.44 -23.77 -4.58
C PHE A 212 -1.94 -23.89 -6.01
N GLN A 213 -3.17 -23.45 -6.23
CA GLN A 213 -3.88 -23.49 -7.49
C GLN A 213 -4.39 -22.09 -7.83
N PHE A 214 -3.98 -21.60 -8.98
CA PHE A 214 -4.34 -20.26 -9.46
C PHE A 214 -5.39 -20.34 -10.58
N GLN A 215 -6.53 -19.65 -10.39
CA GLN A 215 -7.67 -19.60 -11.32
C GLN A 215 -7.95 -18.18 -11.80
N ARG A 216 -8.36 -18.08 -13.06
CA ARG A 216 -9.11 -16.93 -13.54
C ARG A 216 -10.60 -17.19 -13.39
N THR A 217 -11.27 -16.31 -12.65
CA THR A 217 -12.73 -16.39 -12.40
C THR A 217 -13.51 -15.27 -13.09
N GLY A 218 -12.83 -14.22 -13.59
CA GLY A 218 -13.48 -13.11 -14.25
C GLY A 218 -12.56 -12.20 -15.04
N PRO A 219 -13.08 -11.06 -15.53
CA PRO A 219 -12.26 -10.00 -16.09
C PRO A 219 -11.41 -9.34 -15.00
N GLY A 220 -10.16 -9.02 -15.35
CA GLY A 220 -9.28 -8.24 -14.48
C GLY A 220 -9.75 -6.79 -14.36
N LEU A 221 -9.56 -6.22 -13.18
CA LEU A 221 -9.75 -4.80 -12.87
C LEU A 221 -8.40 -4.08 -12.83
N SER A 222 -7.91 -3.67 -14.01
CA SER A 222 -6.65 -2.93 -14.18
C SER A 222 -6.51 -1.70 -13.26
N ALA A 223 -7.62 -1.05 -12.90
CA ALA A 223 -7.65 0.11 -12.00
C ALA A 223 -7.24 -0.20 -10.55
N LYS A 224 -7.40 -1.45 -10.12
CA LYS A 224 -7.05 -1.92 -8.77
C LYS A 224 -5.69 -2.61 -8.71
N ARG A 225 -4.90 -2.50 -9.78
CA ARG A 225 -3.53 -3.02 -9.83
C ARG A 225 -2.69 -2.40 -8.70
N ILE A 226 -1.95 -3.27 -8.00
CA ILE A 226 -0.97 -2.84 -7.00
C ILE A 226 0.20 -2.12 -7.65
N ILE A 227 0.67 -1.05 -7.00
CA ILE A 227 1.87 -0.31 -7.40
C ILE A 227 3.06 -1.28 -7.49
N PRO A 228 3.79 -1.37 -8.62
CA PRO A 228 4.99 -2.19 -8.74
C PRO A 228 6.19 -1.57 -8.01
N ALA A 229 6.13 -1.53 -6.67
CA ALA A 229 7.17 -1.02 -5.79
C ALA A 229 7.83 -2.17 -5.00
N LEU A 230 9.09 -1.99 -4.58
CA LEU A 230 9.81 -3.03 -3.84
C LEU A 230 9.21 -3.23 -2.44
N GLU A 231 8.75 -2.14 -1.86
CA GLU A 231 8.19 -2.00 -0.52
C GLU A 231 6.88 -2.79 -0.34
N ILE A 232 6.20 -3.17 -1.43
CA ILE A 232 4.99 -4.00 -1.40
C ILE A 232 5.19 -5.27 -0.60
N ARG A 233 6.36 -5.91 -0.73
CA ARG A 233 6.71 -7.11 0.04
C ARG A 233 6.67 -6.83 1.54
N GLU A 234 7.21 -5.70 1.97
CA GLU A 234 7.24 -5.34 3.39
C GLU A 234 5.83 -5.06 3.92
N LEU A 235 5.01 -4.38 3.13
CA LEU A 235 3.62 -4.09 3.47
C LEU A 235 2.81 -5.38 3.67
N CYS A 236 3.03 -6.40 2.83
CA CYS A 236 2.38 -7.72 2.96
C CYS A 236 2.64 -8.42 4.30
N PHE A 237 3.62 -7.96 5.07
CA PHE A 237 3.93 -8.50 6.40
C PHE A 237 3.91 -7.42 7.49
N GLY A 238 3.15 -6.35 7.27
CA GLY A 238 2.93 -5.28 8.25
C GLY A 238 4.15 -4.43 8.58
N ALA A 239 5.16 -4.43 7.70
CA ALA A 239 6.33 -3.58 7.80
C ALA A 239 6.17 -2.39 6.85
N ILE A 240 6.30 -1.17 7.39
CA ILE A 240 6.01 0.05 6.64
C ILE A 240 7.26 0.94 6.62
N PRO A 241 7.89 1.14 5.44
CA PRO A 241 8.96 2.11 5.29
C PRO A 241 8.46 3.51 5.64
N THR A 242 9.28 4.30 6.33
CA THR A 242 8.99 5.72 6.55
C THR A 242 9.81 6.62 5.64
N PHE A 243 9.41 7.88 5.54
CA PHE A 243 10.22 8.87 4.83
C PHE A 243 11.61 9.10 5.47
N TYR A 244 11.89 8.59 6.68
CA TYR A 244 13.21 8.65 7.30
C TYR A 244 14.18 7.57 6.82
N ARG A 245 13.71 6.53 6.11
CA ARG A 245 14.58 5.48 5.56
C ARG A 245 15.51 6.06 4.47
N THR A 246 16.75 5.59 4.43
CA THR A 246 17.76 5.99 3.44
C THR A 246 17.78 5.06 2.23
N VAL A 247 18.04 5.62 1.05
CA VAL A 247 18.00 4.92 -0.26
C VAL A 247 19.04 3.79 -0.37
N GLU A 248 20.14 3.85 0.39
CA GLU A 248 21.16 2.79 0.40
C GLU A 248 20.63 1.46 0.96
N MET A 249 19.52 1.48 1.71
CA MET A 249 18.88 0.28 2.25
C MET A 249 17.95 -0.41 1.24
N ASP A 250 17.49 0.29 0.20
CA ASP A 250 16.50 -0.23 -0.76
C ASP A 250 17.09 -1.24 -1.77
N GLU A 251 18.40 -1.19 -2.04
CA GLU A 251 19.06 -2.06 -3.01
C GLU A 251 19.41 -3.47 -2.46
N THR A 252 19.34 -3.68 -1.14
CA THR A 252 19.90 -4.91 -0.51
C THR A 252 19.02 -5.55 0.57
N TYR A 253 18.04 -4.85 1.14
CA TYR A 253 17.31 -5.35 2.31
C TYR A 253 15.88 -5.78 2.01
N SER A 254 15.58 -7.05 2.27
CA SER A 254 14.34 -7.38 2.95
C SER A 254 14.62 -7.25 4.45
N VAL A 255 14.07 -6.25 5.14
CA VAL A 255 14.20 -6.19 6.60
C VAL A 255 13.67 -7.51 7.18
N PRO A 256 14.45 -8.27 7.96
CA PRO A 256 13.98 -9.52 8.56
C PRO A 256 12.66 -9.27 9.30
N LEU A 257 11.71 -10.20 9.18
CA LEU A 257 10.38 -10.03 9.76
C LEU A 257 10.41 -9.84 11.29
N ASP A 258 11.46 -10.36 11.95
CA ASP A 258 11.72 -10.23 13.38
C ASP A 258 12.34 -8.92 13.84
N THR A 259 12.81 -8.07 12.92
CA THR A 259 13.49 -6.83 13.33
C THR A 259 12.50 -5.92 14.09
N PRO A 260 12.88 -5.44 15.29
CA PRO A 260 12.01 -4.59 16.10
C PRO A 260 11.64 -3.31 15.36
N ALA A 261 10.51 -2.70 15.76
CA ALA A 261 10.06 -1.45 15.18
C ALA A 261 11.13 -0.36 15.32
N SER A 262 11.52 0.23 14.20
CA SER A 262 12.45 1.36 14.14
C SER A 262 11.71 2.56 13.53
N LEU A 263 12.26 3.77 13.64
CA LEU A 263 11.65 4.88 12.92
C LEU A 263 11.78 4.75 11.41
N GLU A 264 12.76 4.00 10.91
CA GLU A 264 12.92 3.75 9.47
C GLU A 264 11.88 2.75 8.95
N THR A 265 11.39 1.86 9.82
CA THR A 265 10.44 0.81 9.46
C THR A 265 9.48 0.53 10.61
N LEU A 266 8.23 0.95 10.44
CA LEU A 266 7.17 0.76 11.42
C LEU A 266 6.66 -0.68 11.35
N ARG A 267 6.14 -1.18 12.47
CA ARG A 267 5.48 -2.50 12.55
C ARG A 267 4.05 -2.31 13.03
N LEU A 268 3.08 -2.43 12.13
CA LEU A 268 1.67 -2.17 12.43
C LEU A 268 0.76 -3.37 12.14
N GLY A 269 1.34 -4.55 11.94
CA GLY A 269 0.60 -5.73 11.51
C GLY A 269 -0.33 -6.34 12.56
N THR A 270 0.08 -6.35 13.84
CA THR A 270 -0.74 -6.82 14.96
C THR A 270 -0.78 -5.78 16.07
N ARG A 271 -1.76 -5.87 16.99
CA ARG A 271 -1.89 -4.93 18.12
C ARG A 271 -0.59 -4.86 18.93
N ASP A 272 0.06 -5.98 19.19
CA ASP A 272 1.33 -6.02 19.94
C ASP A 272 2.44 -5.28 19.20
N LYS A 273 2.58 -5.49 17.90
CA LYS A 273 3.57 -4.78 17.07
C LYS A 273 3.27 -3.27 17.03
N VAL A 274 2.00 -2.88 16.97
CA VAL A 274 1.57 -1.47 17.08
C VAL A 274 2.02 -0.87 18.42
N THR A 275 1.86 -1.57 19.55
CA THR A 275 2.35 -1.08 20.84
C THR A 275 3.87 -0.90 20.87
N GLY A 276 4.62 -1.81 20.24
CA GLY A 276 6.06 -1.66 20.05
C GLY A 276 6.42 -0.41 19.24
N THR A 277 5.68 -0.13 18.17
CA THR A 277 5.85 1.11 17.38
C THR A 277 5.52 2.36 18.19
N LEU A 278 4.43 2.37 18.96
CA LEU A 278 4.08 3.48 19.86
C LEU A 278 5.18 3.72 20.90
N PHE A 279 5.76 2.66 21.45
CA PHE A 279 6.90 2.76 22.36
C PHE A 279 8.13 3.36 21.66
N THR A 280 8.45 2.95 20.43
CA THR A 280 9.56 3.53 19.63
C THR A 280 9.33 5.02 19.32
N ILE A 281 8.08 5.44 19.10
CA ILE A 281 7.73 6.87 18.94
C ILE A 281 7.87 7.63 20.27
N GLY A 282 7.82 6.93 21.41
CA GLY A 282 8.01 7.48 22.75
C GLY A 282 6.72 7.64 23.54
N CYS A 283 5.59 7.08 23.08
CA CYS A 283 4.32 7.18 23.79
C CYS A 283 4.40 6.53 25.18
N ASN A 284 3.80 7.19 26.16
CA ASN A 284 3.80 6.71 27.53
C ASN A 284 2.93 5.44 27.72
N ARG A 285 3.15 4.73 28.84
CA ARG A 285 2.44 3.49 29.17
C ARG A 285 0.92 3.65 29.27
N ARG A 286 0.43 4.84 29.65
CA ARG A 286 -1.01 5.11 29.77
C ARG A 286 -1.67 5.13 28.39
N SER A 287 -1.05 5.80 27.41
CA SER A 287 -1.55 5.83 26.04
C SER A 287 -1.46 4.46 25.36
N ILE A 288 -0.40 3.70 25.61
CA ILE A 288 -0.31 2.31 25.12
C ILE A 288 -1.42 1.43 25.71
N ARG A 289 -1.68 1.54 27.02
CA ARG A 289 -2.79 0.84 27.67
C ARG A 289 -4.14 1.25 27.08
N ALA A 290 -4.34 2.55 26.90
CA ALA A 290 -5.56 3.09 26.28
C ALA A 290 -5.78 2.53 24.85
N TYR A 291 -4.72 2.35 24.07
CA TYR A 291 -4.81 1.68 22.77
C TYR A 291 -5.24 0.21 22.92
N LEU A 292 -4.65 -0.53 23.85
CA LEU A 292 -4.97 -1.95 24.06
C LEU A 292 -6.40 -2.17 24.55
N GLU A 293 -6.89 -1.32 25.46
CA GLU A 293 -8.23 -1.42 26.08
C GLU A 293 -9.36 -0.93 25.17
N LYS A 294 -9.08 -0.12 24.15
CA LYS A 294 -10.11 0.32 23.20
C LYS A 294 -10.57 -0.82 22.30
N GLU A 295 -11.86 -1.15 22.43
CA GLU A 295 -12.56 -2.11 21.57
C GLU A 295 -13.05 -1.49 20.24
N LYS A 296 -13.28 -0.17 20.19
CA LYS A 296 -13.75 0.56 19.00
C LYS A 296 -12.93 1.81 18.74
N ASP A 297 -12.65 2.08 17.46
CA ASP A 297 -12.09 3.35 17.02
C ASP A 297 -13.16 4.45 17.14
N ILE A 298 -12.98 5.37 18.09
CA ILE A 298 -13.86 6.54 18.31
C ILE A 298 -13.55 7.67 17.29
N LEU A 299 -12.48 7.49 16.51
CA LEU A 299 -12.00 8.46 15.51
C LEU A 299 -12.67 8.23 14.16
N LEU A 300 -12.50 9.19 13.25
CA LEU A 300 -12.95 9.08 11.85
C LEU A 300 -12.36 7.85 11.14
N PHE A 301 -11.13 7.48 11.50
CA PHE A 301 -10.45 6.28 11.06
C PHE A 301 -9.43 5.80 12.12
N PRO A 302 -8.98 4.54 12.09
CA PRO A 302 -8.09 4.00 13.11
C PRO A 302 -6.75 4.74 13.24
N VAL A 303 -6.24 4.88 14.47
CA VAL A 303 -4.98 5.60 14.78
C VAL A 303 -3.77 5.07 13.99
N VAL A 304 -3.77 3.79 13.61
CA VAL A 304 -2.68 3.22 12.80
C VAL A 304 -2.60 3.90 11.43
N PHE A 305 -3.72 4.31 10.85
CA PHE A 305 -3.73 5.03 9.57
C PHE A 305 -3.30 6.49 9.72
N GLU A 306 -3.45 7.10 10.91
CA GLU A 306 -2.81 8.38 11.22
C GLU A 306 -1.29 8.25 11.20
N ILE A 307 -0.75 7.23 11.89
CA ILE A 307 0.69 6.96 11.92
C ILE A 307 1.21 6.69 10.50
N ILE A 308 0.51 5.86 9.72
CA ILE A 308 0.88 5.57 8.32
C ILE A 308 0.86 6.87 7.50
N GLY A 309 -0.22 7.64 7.51
CA GLY A 309 -0.30 8.87 6.72
C GLY A 309 0.76 9.90 7.13
N MET A 310 1.08 9.98 8.42
CA MET A 310 2.08 10.91 8.93
C MET A 310 3.52 10.50 8.63
N LEU A 311 3.85 9.21 8.55
CA LEU A 311 5.24 8.73 8.48
C LEU A 311 5.59 7.89 7.26
N ALA A 312 4.64 7.14 6.69
CA ALA A 312 4.93 6.16 5.64
C ALA A 312 5.50 6.83 4.39
N GLN A 313 6.46 6.18 3.76
CA GLN A 313 7.03 6.63 2.49
C GLN A 313 5.94 6.76 1.42
N THR A 314 6.11 7.71 0.50
CA THR A 314 5.25 7.84 -0.68
C THR A 314 5.64 6.78 -1.69
N LEU A 315 4.75 5.82 -1.95
CA LEU A 315 4.98 4.70 -2.87
C LEU A 315 4.44 4.97 -4.28
N HIS A 316 3.49 5.90 -4.41
CA HIS A 316 3.02 6.38 -5.70
C HIS A 316 4.18 6.80 -6.61
N MET A 317 4.18 6.27 -7.83
CA MET A 317 5.13 6.69 -8.87
C MET A 317 4.55 7.87 -9.64
N LYS A 318 5.27 8.99 -9.66
CA LYS A 318 4.88 10.16 -10.43
C LYS A 318 4.62 9.78 -11.90
N ASP A 319 3.60 10.40 -12.48
CA ASP A 319 3.14 10.23 -13.87
C ASP A 319 2.55 8.84 -14.18
N ARG A 320 2.31 8.01 -13.16
CA ARG A 320 1.58 6.75 -13.23
C ARG A 320 0.20 6.88 -12.57
N CYS A 321 -0.72 5.98 -12.92
CA CYS A 321 -2.10 6.01 -12.42
C CYS A 321 -2.36 5.07 -11.22
N PHE A 322 -1.36 4.29 -10.81
CA PHE A 322 -1.55 3.22 -9.82
C PHE A 322 -1.45 3.77 -8.40
N THR A 323 -2.46 3.46 -7.59
CA THR A 323 -2.60 3.97 -6.21
C THR A 323 -2.77 2.87 -5.17
N TYR A 324 -3.07 1.64 -5.60
CA TYR A 324 -3.36 0.55 -4.67
C TYR A 324 -2.09 -0.07 -4.08
N ILE A 325 -2.13 -0.34 -2.79
CA ILE A 325 -1.10 -1.06 -2.03
C ILE A 325 -1.77 -2.10 -1.11
N PRO A 326 -1.06 -3.16 -0.69
CA PRO A 326 -1.56 -4.08 0.33
C PRO A 326 -1.78 -3.35 1.65
N ASN A 327 -2.83 -3.72 2.38
CA ASN A 327 -3.08 -3.20 3.72
C ASN A 327 -2.09 -3.81 4.73
N PRO A 328 -1.17 -3.00 5.31
CA PRO A 328 -0.16 -3.51 6.23
C PRO A 328 -0.67 -3.69 7.66
N THR A 329 -1.97 -3.60 7.90
CA THR A 329 -2.57 -3.62 9.23
C THR A 329 -3.72 -4.62 9.31
N SER A 330 -3.99 -5.12 10.51
CA SER A 330 -5.18 -5.95 10.78
C SER A 330 -6.49 -5.14 10.84
N LEU A 331 -6.46 -3.84 10.50
CA LEU A 331 -7.60 -2.93 10.58
C LEU A 331 -7.97 -2.45 9.18
N GLN A 332 -9.26 -2.18 8.94
CA GLN A 332 -9.73 -1.69 7.64
C GLN A 332 -9.80 -0.16 7.62
N LEU A 333 -9.46 0.44 6.48
CA LEU A 333 -9.70 1.86 6.21
C LEU A 333 -10.93 2.00 5.30
N ASN A 334 -12.07 2.37 5.88
CA ASN A 334 -13.29 2.56 5.09
C ASN A 334 -13.46 4.03 4.65
N LYS A 335 -12.96 4.34 3.45
CA LYS A 335 -13.07 5.68 2.84
C LYS A 335 -14.48 6.04 2.36
N HIS A 336 -15.49 5.15 2.46
CA HIS A 336 -16.87 5.49 2.13
C HIS A 336 -17.57 6.26 3.26
N LEU A 337 -17.01 6.19 4.47
CA LEU A 337 -17.56 6.85 5.65
C LEU A 337 -17.21 8.34 5.71
N PHE A 338 -16.15 8.77 5.02
CA PHE A 338 -15.64 10.15 5.07
C PHE A 338 -14.94 10.56 3.77
N SER A 339 -14.79 11.86 3.51
CA SER A 339 -14.07 12.39 2.35
C SER A 339 -12.78 13.08 2.77
N LEU A 340 -11.66 12.60 2.25
CA LEU A 340 -10.36 13.21 2.49
C LEU A 340 -10.22 14.58 1.81
N GLN A 341 -10.94 14.83 0.73
CA GLN A 341 -10.97 16.14 0.06
C GLN A 341 -11.70 17.17 0.91
N ARG A 342 -12.88 16.81 1.47
CA ARG A 342 -13.59 17.69 2.42
C ARG A 342 -12.80 17.90 3.71
N LEU A 343 -12.05 16.89 4.15
CA LEU A 343 -11.11 16.99 5.26
C LEU A 343 -9.98 17.97 4.94
N LEU A 344 -9.44 17.94 3.71
CA LEU A 344 -8.45 18.90 3.21
C LEU A 344 -9.02 20.32 3.15
N SER A 345 -10.24 20.52 2.65
CA SER A 345 -10.88 21.85 2.63
C SER A 345 -11.05 22.41 4.04
N SER A 346 -11.44 21.55 4.99
CA SER A 346 -11.57 21.92 6.40
C SER A 346 -10.21 22.23 7.04
N PHE A 347 -9.15 21.51 6.66
CA PHE A 347 -7.78 21.85 7.06
C PHE A 347 -7.34 23.20 6.46
N CYS A 348 -7.65 23.44 5.18
CA CYS A 348 -7.30 24.65 4.45
C CYS A 348 -7.90 25.90 5.10
N SER A 349 -9.19 25.86 5.47
CA SER A 349 -9.84 26.99 6.14
C SER A 349 -9.20 27.31 7.50
N LEU A 350 -8.86 26.29 8.29
CA LEU A 350 -8.28 26.45 9.62
C LEU A 350 -6.81 26.89 9.58
N ILE A 351 -6.02 26.43 8.60
CA ILE A 351 -4.61 26.82 8.50
C ILE A 351 -4.46 28.29 8.04
N LEU A 352 -5.41 28.83 7.26
CA LEU A 352 -5.42 30.26 6.90
C LEU A 352 -5.56 31.18 8.12
N GLU A 353 -6.29 30.76 9.15
CA GLU A 353 -6.32 31.49 10.43
C GLU A 353 -4.94 31.48 11.10
N GLU A 354 -4.22 30.35 11.04
CA GLU A 354 -2.86 30.23 11.56
C GLU A 354 -1.86 31.08 10.77
N GLU A 355 -2.00 31.18 9.44
CA GLU A 355 -1.18 32.07 8.62
C GLU A 355 -1.29 33.52 9.07
N THR A 356 -2.51 33.98 9.35
CA THR A 356 -2.76 35.34 9.84
C THR A 356 -2.02 35.62 11.16
N ARG A 357 -1.90 34.61 12.03
CA ARG A 357 -1.09 34.70 13.26
C ARG A 357 0.40 34.62 12.95
N ALA A 358 0.81 33.74 12.05
CA ALA A 358 2.19 33.52 11.64
C ALA A 358 2.81 34.79 11.03
N LEU A 359 2.08 35.53 10.18
CA LEU A 359 2.53 36.78 9.56
C LEU A 359 2.94 37.87 10.57
N ARG A 360 2.46 37.78 11.82
CA ARG A 360 2.84 38.71 12.90
C ARG A 360 4.17 38.34 13.58
N THR A 361 4.75 37.21 13.21
CA THR A 361 5.94 36.63 13.85
C THR A 361 7.00 36.32 12.80
N ALA A 362 8.27 36.58 13.12
CA ALA A 362 9.38 36.23 12.26
C ALA A 362 10.05 34.94 12.74
N GLY A 363 10.12 33.92 11.89
CA GLY A 363 10.79 32.66 12.23
C GLY A 363 10.60 31.57 11.19
N LYS A 364 11.38 30.49 11.34
CA LYS A 364 11.31 29.32 10.48
C LYS A 364 9.90 28.69 10.50
N GLY A 365 9.31 28.54 11.68
CA GLY A 365 7.95 28.02 11.82
C GLY A 365 6.90 28.86 11.09
N SER A 366 7.00 30.20 11.17
CA SER A 366 6.04 31.10 10.51
C SER A 366 6.13 31.01 8.97
N GLN A 367 7.35 30.96 8.44
CA GLN A 367 7.58 30.75 7.00
C GLN A 367 7.02 29.41 6.53
N GLU A 368 7.19 28.37 7.34
CA GLU A 368 6.66 27.05 7.02
C GLU A 368 5.13 27.02 7.06
N ILE A 369 4.48 27.69 8.01
CA ILE A 369 3.01 27.81 8.02
C ILE A 369 2.51 28.47 6.72
N CYS A 370 3.09 29.59 6.27
CA CYS A 370 2.72 30.20 4.98
C CYS A 370 2.92 29.23 3.80
N ARG A 371 4.01 28.46 3.83
CA ARG A 371 4.26 27.44 2.80
C ARG A 371 3.20 26.35 2.80
N LEU A 372 2.84 25.83 3.97
CA LEU A 372 1.80 24.81 4.12
C LEU A 372 0.43 25.33 3.66
N CYS A 373 0.10 26.60 3.95
CA CYS A 373 -1.12 27.25 3.45
C CYS A 373 -1.15 27.26 1.92
N ARG A 374 -0.04 27.65 1.27
CA ARG A 374 0.06 27.63 -0.19
C ARG A 374 -0.13 26.23 -0.78
N ILE A 375 0.45 25.19 -0.15
CA ILE A 375 0.27 23.80 -0.59
C ILE A 375 -1.19 23.37 -0.42
N ALA A 376 -1.78 23.59 0.77
CA ALA A 376 -3.16 23.21 1.06
C ALA A 376 -4.16 23.93 0.13
N SER A 377 -4.04 25.24 -0.05
CA SER A 377 -4.90 26.02 -0.94
C SER A 377 -4.74 25.64 -2.41
N HIS A 378 -3.53 25.24 -2.83
CA HIS A 378 -3.32 24.71 -4.17
C HIS A 378 -4.09 23.39 -4.36
N LEU A 379 -3.88 22.43 -3.46
CA LEU A 379 -4.55 21.13 -3.54
C LEU A 379 -6.07 21.27 -3.43
N ASP A 380 -6.59 22.11 -2.55
CA ASP A 380 -8.03 22.33 -2.37
C ASP A 380 -8.71 22.88 -3.63
N ARG A 381 -7.98 23.67 -4.43
CA ARG A 381 -8.45 24.18 -5.72
C ARG A 381 -8.37 23.14 -6.84
N GLU A 382 -7.28 22.38 -6.90
CA GLU A 382 -7.06 21.43 -8.00
C GLU A 382 -7.81 20.11 -7.81
N LEU A 383 -8.05 19.67 -6.56
CA LEU A 383 -8.70 18.39 -6.30
C LEU A 383 -10.24 18.48 -6.41
N PRO A 384 -10.89 17.45 -6.98
CA PRO A 384 -12.35 17.42 -7.06
C PRO A 384 -12.96 17.28 -5.66
N GLN A 385 -14.01 18.05 -5.39
CA GLN A 385 -14.66 18.11 -4.07
C GLN A 385 -15.81 17.10 -3.91
N ASP A 386 -16.31 16.52 -5.00
CA ASP A 386 -17.44 15.60 -4.94
C ASP A 386 -17.04 14.24 -4.34
N ARG A 387 -17.86 13.75 -3.41
CA ARG A 387 -17.72 12.40 -2.86
C ARG A 387 -17.81 11.38 -3.99
N GLY A 388 -16.78 10.57 -4.15
CA GLY A 388 -16.77 9.42 -5.06
C GLY A 388 -16.21 9.69 -6.46
N LEU A 389 -15.82 10.94 -6.79
CA LEU A 389 -15.00 11.16 -7.99
C LEU A 389 -13.61 10.57 -7.76
N SER A 390 -13.23 9.61 -8.61
CA SER A 390 -11.89 9.05 -8.60
C SER A 390 -10.87 10.13 -8.97
N LEU A 391 -9.78 10.23 -8.22
CA LEU A 391 -8.70 11.13 -8.54
C LEU A 391 -8.04 10.71 -9.86
N GLY A 392 -8.15 11.57 -10.87
CA GLY A 392 -7.41 11.42 -12.13
C GLY A 392 -5.88 11.57 -11.97
N PRO A 393 -5.10 11.23 -13.01
CA PRO A 393 -3.64 11.15 -12.92
C PRO A 393 -2.94 12.47 -12.52
N MET A 394 -3.40 13.63 -12.99
CA MET A 394 -2.80 14.92 -12.59
C MET A 394 -3.07 15.24 -11.13
N HIS A 395 -4.26 14.95 -10.61
CA HIS A 395 -4.56 15.11 -9.19
C HIS A 395 -3.64 14.21 -8.32
N GLN A 396 -3.39 12.98 -8.77
CA GLN A 396 -2.44 12.07 -8.11
C GLN A 396 -1.01 12.62 -8.14
N ASN A 397 -0.60 13.23 -9.26
CA ASN A 397 0.67 13.92 -9.37
C ASN A 397 0.80 15.12 -8.43
N GLU A 398 -0.24 15.93 -8.29
CA GLU A 398 -0.25 17.07 -7.35
C GLU A 398 -0.09 16.61 -5.90
N LEU A 399 -0.82 15.56 -5.50
CA LEU A 399 -0.65 14.92 -4.19
C LEU A 399 0.78 14.39 -4.00
N HIS A 400 1.34 13.74 -5.02
CA HIS A 400 2.71 13.22 -4.98
C HIS A 400 3.75 14.35 -4.82
N ILE A 401 3.59 15.46 -5.55
CA ILE A 401 4.46 16.64 -5.43
C ILE A 401 4.36 17.23 -4.02
N ALA A 402 3.15 17.43 -3.52
CA ALA A 402 2.92 17.94 -2.17
C ALA A 402 3.57 17.04 -1.09
N LEU A 403 3.43 15.71 -1.21
CA LEU A 403 4.06 14.78 -0.28
C LEU A 403 5.59 14.87 -0.30
N ASN A 404 6.22 14.93 -1.47
CA ASN A 404 7.67 15.12 -1.57
C ASN A 404 8.10 16.46 -0.94
N GLU A 405 7.33 17.53 -1.18
CA GLU A 405 7.59 18.84 -0.61
C GLU A 405 7.50 18.86 0.93
N LEU A 406 6.53 18.13 1.49
CA LEU A 406 6.33 17.95 2.92
C LEU A 406 7.42 17.07 3.53
N ASP A 407 7.81 15.99 2.87
CA ASP A 407 8.91 15.11 3.30
C ASP A 407 10.23 15.87 3.40
N VAL A 408 10.55 16.69 2.39
CA VAL A 408 11.73 17.57 2.41
C VAL A 408 11.63 18.56 3.56
N SER A 409 10.45 19.14 3.78
CA SER A 409 10.23 20.10 4.88
C SER A 409 10.49 19.48 6.26
N LEU A 410 9.83 18.36 6.55
CA LEU A 410 9.92 17.66 7.82
C LEU A 410 11.36 17.21 8.13
N LYS A 411 12.11 16.80 7.09
CA LYS A 411 13.54 16.46 7.21
C LYS A 411 14.44 17.66 7.55
N THR A 412 13.99 18.89 7.32
CA THR A 412 14.76 20.09 7.72
C THR A 412 14.68 20.37 9.21
N TYR A 413 13.71 19.79 9.92
CA TYR A 413 13.58 19.91 11.37
C TYR A 413 14.40 18.84 12.08
N CYS A 414 14.75 19.09 13.35
CA CYS A 414 15.38 18.07 14.16
C CYS A 414 14.43 16.87 14.31
N LYS A 415 14.93 15.66 14.05
CA LYS A 415 14.18 14.40 14.19
C LYS A 415 13.48 14.29 15.56
N ALA A 416 14.15 14.71 16.63
CA ALA A 416 13.59 14.69 17.99
C ALA A 416 12.37 15.61 18.14
N LEU A 417 12.34 16.76 17.45
CA LEU A 417 11.20 17.67 17.47
C LEU A 417 9.98 17.05 16.77
N VAL A 418 10.19 16.46 15.59
CA VAL A 418 9.11 15.81 14.83
C VAL A 418 8.52 14.64 15.61
N LEU A 419 9.38 13.81 16.20
CA LEU A 419 8.95 12.71 17.05
C LEU A 419 8.21 13.18 18.30
N ASP A 420 8.67 14.24 18.97
CA ASP A 420 7.99 14.75 20.15
C ASP A 420 6.60 15.32 19.81
N VAL A 421 6.46 16.03 18.69
CA VAL A 421 5.16 16.52 18.20
C VAL A 421 4.23 15.35 17.87
N LEU A 422 4.73 14.34 17.16
CA LEU A 422 3.96 13.13 16.85
C LEU A 422 3.56 12.36 18.11
N ARG A 423 4.49 12.17 19.06
CA ARG A 423 4.24 11.52 20.35
C ARG A 423 3.12 12.23 21.10
N CYS A 424 3.22 13.56 21.27
CA CYS A 424 2.18 14.34 21.93
C CYS A 424 0.84 14.21 21.21
N HIS A 425 0.83 14.24 19.88
CA HIS A 425 -0.39 14.09 19.09
C HIS A 425 -1.08 12.75 19.32
N LEU A 426 -0.32 11.65 19.23
CA LEU A 426 -0.85 10.31 19.47
C LEU A 426 -1.29 10.11 20.92
N GLU A 427 -0.55 10.65 21.90
CA GLU A 427 -0.94 10.57 23.30
C GLU A 427 -2.28 11.27 23.57
N GLU A 428 -2.49 12.45 22.98
CA GLU A 428 -3.75 13.19 23.10
C GLU A 428 -4.91 12.46 22.42
N ILE A 429 -4.72 11.91 21.22
CA ILE A 429 -5.76 11.16 20.51
C ILE A 429 -6.15 9.88 21.25
N LEU A 430 -5.17 9.12 21.74
CA LEU A 430 -5.43 7.88 22.45
C LEU A 430 -6.15 8.15 23.78
N GLN A 431 -5.78 9.21 24.49
CA GLN A 431 -6.43 9.62 25.75
C GLN A 431 -7.79 10.30 25.54
N ALA A 432 -8.00 10.97 24.40
CA ALA A 432 -9.27 11.61 24.05
C ALA A 432 -10.45 10.64 23.94
N GLY A 433 -10.21 9.33 23.95
CA GLY A 433 -11.26 8.32 24.01
C GLY A 433 -11.10 7.28 25.12
N VAL A 434 -10.30 7.55 26.15
CA VAL A 434 -10.24 6.71 27.36
C VAL A 434 -10.23 7.60 28.59
N ARG A 435 -11.33 7.62 29.35
CA ARG A 435 -11.28 7.94 30.78
C ARG A 435 -12.00 6.87 31.62
N PRO A 436 -11.29 6.25 32.58
CA PRO A 436 -11.90 5.39 33.58
C PRO A 436 -12.65 6.26 34.60
N GLY A 437 -13.80 5.76 35.06
CA GLY A 437 -14.72 6.48 35.92
C GLY A 437 -14.05 7.13 37.14
N LEU A 438 -14.33 8.42 37.32
CA LEU A 438 -14.49 9.00 38.63
C LEU A 438 -15.59 10.07 38.52
N GLU A 439 -16.56 9.94 39.40
CA GLU A 439 -17.70 10.84 39.58
C GLU A 439 -17.23 12.30 39.68
N THR A 440 -17.53 13.12 38.68
CA THR A 440 -17.94 14.54 38.81
C THR A 440 -18.14 15.16 37.41
N THR A 441 -19.40 15.54 37.14
CA THR A 441 -19.89 16.54 36.18
C THR A 441 -19.38 16.47 34.73
N GLU A 442 -20.24 15.90 33.86
CA GLU A 442 -20.46 16.27 32.46
C GLU A 442 -19.25 16.82 31.67
N GLU A 443 -18.27 15.98 31.35
CA GLU A 443 -17.36 16.24 30.23
C GLU A 443 -17.38 15.02 29.31
N GLN A 444 -18.10 15.16 28.20
CA GLN A 444 -18.29 14.16 27.15
C GLN A 444 -16.94 13.76 26.50
N ASP A 445 -16.83 12.50 26.08
CA ASP A 445 -15.74 12.00 25.24
C ASP A 445 -15.55 12.91 24.01
N LEU A 446 -14.31 13.37 23.77
CA LEU A 446 -14.00 14.44 22.80
C LEU A 446 -14.53 14.16 21.39
N PHE A 447 -14.59 12.89 20.99
CA PHE A 447 -15.02 12.45 19.68
C PHE A 447 -16.33 11.67 19.68
N SER A 448 -16.93 11.36 20.83
CA SER A 448 -18.18 10.58 20.87
C SER A 448 -19.35 11.30 20.21
N ASP A 449 -19.35 12.63 20.24
CA ASP A 449 -20.38 13.41 19.55
C ASP A 449 -20.24 13.39 18.01
N LEU A 450 -19.07 12.99 17.45
CA LEU A 450 -18.93 12.84 16.01
C LEU A 450 -19.80 11.70 15.45
N ALA A 451 -20.15 10.71 16.27
CA ALA A 451 -21.09 9.66 15.86
C ALA A 451 -22.48 10.22 15.53
N PHE A 452 -22.82 11.40 16.06
CA PHE A 452 -24.07 12.10 15.81
C PHE A 452 -23.95 13.24 14.80
N ALA A 453 -22.73 13.60 14.38
CA ALA A 453 -22.51 14.63 13.38
C ALA A 453 -23.17 14.24 12.05
N SER A 454 -23.69 15.24 11.33
CA SER A 454 -24.21 15.00 9.99
C SER A 454 -23.09 14.51 9.07
N ARG A 455 -23.41 13.65 8.11
CA ARG A 455 -22.46 13.29 7.05
C ARG A 455 -21.95 14.51 6.28
N ASP A 456 -22.66 15.63 6.34
CA ASP A 456 -22.23 16.87 5.69
C ASP A 456 -21.43 17.83 6.58
N THR A 457 -21.22 17.53 7.85
CA THR A 457 -20.38 18.36 8.74
C THR A 457 -19.27 17.56 9.41
N LEU A 458 -19.29 16.23 9.28
CA LEU A 458 -18.38 15.30 9.94
C LEU A 458 -16.90 15.68 9.79
N GLU A 459 -16.42 15.88 8.56
CA GLU A 459 -15.01 16.20 8.33
C GLU A 459 -14.61 17.58 8.86
N GLN A 460 -15.53 18.55 8.80
CA GLN A 460 -15.32 19.88 9.36
C GLN A 460 -15.24 19.82 10.88
N GLU A 461 -16.22 19.20 11.55
CA GLU A 461 -16.24 19.07 13.00
C GLU A 461 -15.03 18.30 13.54
N PHE A 462 -14.62 17.24 12.82
CA PHE A 462 -13.41 16.50 13.16
C PHE A 462 -12.16 17.40 13.09
N MET A 463 -11.97 18.15 12.00
CA MET A 463 -10.81 19.04 11.85
C MET A 463 -10.83 20.21 12.83
N GLU A 464 -12.01 20.76 13.13
CA GLU A 464 -12.16 21.79 14.17
C GLU A 464 -11.69 21.28 15.53
N ARG A 465 -12.05 20.05 15.91
CA ARG A 465 -11.58 19.41 17.15
C ARG A 465 -10.06 19.18 17.13
N TYR A 466 -9.51 18.79 15.98
CA TYR A 466 -8.05 18.65 15.80
C TYR A 466 -7.32 19.98 16.03
N PHE A 467 -7.76 21.07 15.40
CA PHE A 467 -7.09 22.38 15.55
C PHE A 467 -7.35 23.04 16.91
N ARG A 468 -8.56 22.95 17.46
CA ARG A 468 -8.92 23.64 18.71
C ARG A 468 -8.49 22.90 19.97
N VAL A 469 -8.50 21.57 19.94
CA VAL A 469 -8.20 20.75 21.14
C VAL A 469 -6.86 20.06 21.01
N ILE A 470 -6.68 19.18 20.01
CA ILE A 470 -5.48 18.33 19.90
C ILE A 470 -4.24 19.20 19.66
N ARG A 471 -4.23 20.01 18.61
CA ARG A 471 -3.12 20.91 18.28
C ARG A 471 -2.77 21.83 19.45
N HIS A 472 -3.76 22.45 20.08
CA HIS A 472 -3.52 23.37 21.20
C HIS A 472 -2.78 22.67 22.36
N ARG A 473 -3.09 21.41 22.65
CA ARG A 473 -2.38 20.62 23.68
C ARG A 473 -0.99 20.16 23.22
N VAL A 474 -0.82 19.84 21.94
CA VAL A 474 0.47 19.41 21.36
C VAL A 474 1.49 20.56 21.27
N VAL A 475 1.04 21.73 20.82
CA VAL A 475 1.88 22.92 20.61
C VAL A 475 2.12 23.66 21.93
N GLY A 476 1.14 23.67 22.82
CA GLY A 476 1.15 24.43 24.08
C GLY A 476 0.44 25.78 23.98
N ARG A 477 0.15 26.40 25.14
CA ARG A 477 -0.50 27.73 25.22
C ARG A 477 0.45 28.84 24.79
N GLU A 478 -0.09 29.93 24.23
CA GLU A 478 0.68 31.11 23.82
C GLU A 478 1.63 31.59 24.93
N PRO A 479 2.91 31.83 24.62
CA PRO A 479 3.89 32.14 25.63
C PRO A 479 3.96 33.64 25.90
N ARG A 480 4.32 34.00 27.13
CA ARG A 480 4.57 35.40 27.53
C ARG A 480 5.88 36.00 26.98
N SER A 481 6.68 35.23 26.22
CA SER A 481 8.03 35.60 25.76
C SER A 481 8.29 35.24 24.29
N SER A 482 9.06 36.07 23.59
CA SER A 482 9.37 35.95 22.15
C SER A 482 10.21 34.71 21.78
N LYS A 483 11.16 34.27 22.62
CA LYS A 483 11.97 33.07 22.35
C LYS A 483 11.13 31.78 22.42
N VAL A 484 10.19 31.73 23.35
CA VAL A 484 9.27 30.60 23.49
C VAL A 484 8.25 30.60 22.34
N SER A 485 7.90 31.78 21.82
CA SER A 485 7.02 31.93 20.65
C SER A 485 7.59 31.24 19.40
N ASN A 486 8.90 31.37 19.13
CA ASN A 486 9.51 30.72 17.97
C ASN A 486 9.49 29.18 18.06
N VAL A 487 9.79 28.60 19.23
CA VAL A 487 9.75 27.14 19.42
C VAL A 487 8.33 26.61 19.27
N MET A 488 7.34 27.31 19.83
CA MET A 488 5.92 26.94 19.65
C MET A 488 5.49 27.04 18.20
N MET A 489 5.96 28.05 17.46
CA MET A 489 5.64 28.18 16.04
C MET A 489 6.27 27.06 15.20
N GLU A 490 7.48 26.60 15.54
CA GLU A 490 8.05 25.42 14.89
C GLU A 490 7.27 24.14 15.21
N ARG A 491 6.87 23.93 16.47
CA ARG A 491 5.99 22.81 16.85
C ARG A 491 4.68 22.85 16.07
N ASN A 492 4.10 24.03 15.93
CA ASN A 492 2.88 24.26 15.17
C ASN A 492 3.06 23.90 13.69
N ALA A 493 4.13 24.41 13.07
CA ALA A 493 4.45 24.10 11.68
C ALA A 493 4.65 22.60 11.44
N VAL A 494 5.39 21.93 12.33
CA VAL A 494 5.60 20.47 12.27
C VAL A 494 4.28 19.72 12.42
N TRP A 495 3.42 20.11 13.35
CA TRP A 495 2.12 19.47 13.53
C TRP A 495 1.23 19.64 12.29
N CYS A 496 1.12 20.86 11.75
CA CYS A 496 0.35 21.13 10.54
C CYS A 496 0.91 20.36 9.33
N ALA A 497 2.23 20.26 9.19
CA ALA A 497 2.87 19.49 8.13
C ALA A 497 2.54 18.00 8.23
N LEU A 498 2.60 17.40 9.43
CA LEU A 498 2.25 15.99 9.64
C LEU A 498 0.77 15.71 9.32
N VAL A 499 -0.15 16.58 9.76
CA VAL A 499 -1.58 16.42 9.49
C VAL A 499 -1.89 16.59 7.99
N LEU A 500 -1.34 17.62 7.34
CA LEU A 500 -1.51 17.79 5.90
C LEU A 500 -0.95 16.59 5.12
N ARG A 501 0.24 16.12 5.52
CA ARG A 501 0.85 14.92 4.92
C ARG A 501 -0.03 13.70 5.07
N MET A 502 -0.62 13.48 6.24
CA MET A 502 -1.57 12.38 6.48
C MET A 502 -2.76 12.44 5.54
N ILE A 503 -3.39 13.62 5.39
CA ILE A 503 -4.52 13.81 4.48
C ILE A 503 -4.10 13.50 3.04
N CYS A 504 -2.96 14.04 2.59
CA CYS A 504 -2.45 13.80 1.24
C CYS A 504 -2.10 12.32 0.98
N TRP A 505 -1.43 11.67 1.93
CA TRP A 505 -0.99 10.29 1.79
C TRP A 505 -2.18 9.33 1.73
N LEU A 506 -3.17 9.52 2.60
CA LEU A 506 -4.41 8.74 2.59
C LEU A 506 -5.26 9.05 1.35
N SER A 507 -5.16 10.25 0.77
CA SER A 507 -5.86 10.60 -0.48
C SER A 507 -5.23 9.89 -1.68
N LEU A 508 -3.90 9.74 -1.65
CA LEU A 508 -3.14 9.19 -2.76
C LEU A 508 -3.12 7.66 -2.79
N HIS A 509 -3.00 6.99 -1.64
CA HIS A 509 -2.86 5.53 -1.58
C HIS A 509 -4.18 4.85 -1.23
N ASN A 510 -4.54 3.82 -1.99
CA ASN A 510 -5.75 3.04 -1.80
C ASN A 510 -5.46 1.63 -1.30
N PHE A 511 -6.42 1.07 -0.59
CA PHE A 511 -6.44 -0.31 -0.14
C PHE A 511 -7.68 -0.98 -0.73
N HIS A 512 -7.64 -2.29 -0.91
CA HIS A 512 -8.86 -3.02 -1.20
C HIS A 512 -9.73 -3.09 0.07
N GLU A 513 -11.04 -2.95 -0.05
CA GLU A 513 -11.96 -2.80 1.10
C GLU A 513 -11.96 -4.03 2.03
N GLY A 514 -11.85 -5.23 1.43
CA GLY A 514 -11.74 -6.49 2.18
C GLY A 514 -10.31 -6.86 2.56
N ASP A 515 -9.32 -6.06 2.21
CA ASP A 515 -7.92 -6.39 2.48
C ASP A 515 -7.54 -6.00 3.91
N ILE A 516 -7.12 -6.99 4.67
CA ILE A 516 -6.53 -6.86 5.99
C ILE A 516 -5.27 -7.70 6.01
N LEU A 517 -4.27 -7.25 6.75
CA LEU A 517 -3.11 -8.07 6.99
C LEU A 517 -3.55 -9.34 7.71
N VAL A 518 -3.17 -10.49 7.15
CA VAL A 518 -3.38 -11.77 7.83
C VAL A 518 -2.54 -11.77 9.12
N PRO A 519 -3.15 -11.94 10.30
CA PRO A 519 -2.41 -11.94 11.54
C PRO A 519 -1.59 -13.23 11.72
N ASP A 520 -0.44 -13.08 12.39
CA ASP A 520 0.28 -14.15 13.09
C ASP A 520 0.85 -15.29 12.21
N TYR A 521 1.72 -14.93 11.26
CA TYR A 521 2.50 -15.91 10.51
C TYR A 521 3.57 -16.57 11.40
N ASP A 522 3.65 -17.90 11.41
CA ASP A 522 4.88 -18.58 11.80
C ASP A 522 5.94 -18.33 10.70
N LEU A 523 7.09 -17.80 11.10
CA LEU A 523 8.19 -17.50 10.16
C LEU A 523 8.76 -18.75 9.50
N ASP A 524 8.66 -19.90 10.15
CA ASP A 524 9.08 -21.17 9.57
C ASP A 524 8.01 -21.70 8.61
N GLU A 525 6.73 -21.45 8.89
CA GLU A 525 5.65 -21.71 7.94
C GLU A 525 5.85 -20.87 6.65
N LEU A 526 6.19 -19.59 6.77
CA LEU A 526 6.46 -18.73 5.60
C LEU A 526 7.60 -19.23 4.70
N LYS A 527 8.57 -19.97 5.25
CA LYS A 527 9.69 -20.58 4.50
C LYS A 527 9.33 -21.94 3.90
N THR A 528 8.16 -22.48 4.22
CA THR A 528 7.72 -23.79 3.74
C THR A 528 7.65 -23.78 2.22
N LEU A 529 8.28 -24.79 1.60
CA LEU A 529 8.24 -24.97 0.16
C LEU A 529 6.83 -25.39 -0.27
N VAL A 530 6.36 -24.77 -1.34
CA VAL A 530 5.04 -25.01 -1.91
C VAL A 530 5.15 -25.23 -3.40
N TYR A 531 4.19 -25.99 -3.93
CA TYR A 531 4.08 -26.27 -5.35
C TYR A 531 2.99 -25.39 -5.96
N ILE A 532 3.30 -24.66 -7.03
CA ILE A 532 2.29 -23.89 -7.77
C ILE A 532 1.77 -24.71 -8.96
N THR A 533 0.45 -24.78 -9.03
CA THR A 533 -0.33 -25.31 -10.15
C THR A 533 -1.25 -24.21 -10.69
N ALA A 534 -1.53 -24.21 -11.99
CA ALA A 534 -2.39 -23.24 -12.66
C ALA A 534 -3.41 -24.00 -13.48
N LEU A 535 -4.63 -23.48 -13.50
CA LEU A 535 -5.81 -24.27 -13.78
C LEU A 535 -6.01 -24.76 -15.22
N SER A 536 -6.75 -25.87 -15.31
CA SER A 536 -7.56 -26.26 -16.46
C SER A 536 -8.61 -25.19 -16.77
N ASP A 537 -8.79 -24.87 -18.05
CA ASP A 537 -9.85 -23.95 -18.50
C ASP A 537 -11.22 -24.53 -18.14
N THR A 538 -11.95 -23.90 -17.22
CA THR A 538 -13.35 -24.23 -16.99
C THR A 538 -14.21 -23.46 -17.99
N SER A 539 -14.26 -23.94 -19.22
CA SER A 539 -15.38 -23.66 -20.14
C SER A 539 -16.60 -24.55 -19.85
N SER A 540 -16.59 -25.38 -18.79
CA SER A 540 -17.64 -26.38 -18.53
C SER A 540 -18.06 -26.60 -17.07
N PHE A 541 -17.87 -25.63 -16.16
CA PHE A 541 -18.41 -25.72 -14.80
C PHE A 541 -19.21 -24.47 -14.42
N PHE A 542 -20.43 -24.37 -14.94
CA PHE A 542 -21.48 -23.55 -14.33
C PHE A 542 -21.87 -24.19 -12.99
N LEU A 543 -21.38 -23.64 -11.88
CA LEU A 543 -21.94 -23.89 -10.56
C LEU A 543 -23.31 -23.19 -10.49
N LYS A 544 -24.36 -24.01 -10.34
CA LYS A 544 -25.66 -23.55 -9.80
C LYS A 544 -25.39 -22.90 -8.44
N GLN A 545 -25.74 -21.63 -8.31
CA GLN A 545 -25.77 -20.91 -7.04
C GLN A 545 -26.81 -21.55 -6.09
N PRO A 546 -26.60 -21.52 -4.76
CA PRO A 546 -27.70 -21.63 -3.79
C PRO A 546 -28.62 -20.40 -3.84
#